data_AF-A0A3N7EY07-F1
#
_entry.id   AF-A0A3N7EY07-F1
#
_cell.length_a   1.000
_cell.length_b   1.000
_cell.length_c   1.000
_cell.angle_alpha   90.00
_cell.angle_beta   90.00
_cell.angle_gamma   90.00
#
_symmetry.space_group_name_H-M   'P 1'
#
loop_
_entity.id
_entity.type
_entity.pdbx_description
1 polymer ?
#
loop_
_entity_poly.entity_id
_entity_poly.type
_entity_poly.pdbx_seq_one_letter_code
_entity_poly.pdbx_strand_id
1 'polypeptide(L)'
;MSQIKGLSRIEREVSISINRRVDLAKTAIYISAEDFALMSQSSLALPVDPFIERLFDLTMEFCRSGKVLRASPEALLDSLYKFLYVEKDFQRSNVISRLEPHPLYLHAVLTYQSGSAYMLALIYSEILKVLRFWSLLDFDCEIFFPHDRYGLPRGYHKQKSAESDHPHILTVQTLLEEILKNVKEAFWPFRHDQTKSLFLRAVHAVLCTDRSNVVEESGFQLESAKSSHRRLDRGTLTSLHLGDLRLALSACERLILLEFDPKELRDYSVLLYHCGLYEQSLHYLKLYQDRKGSSLQKQASNELSSLEDEAGEKLMMRLNLISMEEGWSKPSHSGTFLRNNSEPS
;
A
#
# COMPACT_ATOMS: atom_id res chain seq x y z
N MET A 1 -2.25 -13.67 -1.55
CA MET A 1 -1.60 -13.25 -2.82
C MET A 1 -2.10 -13.90 -4.14
N SER A 2 -2.69 -15.10 -4.17
CA SER A 2 -3.15 -15.73 -5.43
C SER A 2 -4.22 -14.92 -6.18
N GLN A 3 -5.05 -14.17 -5.47
CA GLN A 3 -6.11 -13.34 -6.04
C GLN A 3 -5.57 -12.16 -6.86
N ILE A 4 -4.44 -11.55 -6.47
CA ILE A 4 -3.84 -10.41 -7.20
C ILE A 4 -3.28 -10.85 -8.56
N LYS A 5 -2.60 -11.99 -8.61
CA LYS A 5 -2.05 -12.56 -9.86
C LYS A 5 -3.13 -13.05 -10.82
N GLY A 6 -4.33 -13.36 -10.32
CA GLY A 6 -5.46 -13.87 -11.11
C GLY A 6 -6.33 -12.79 -11.77
N LEU A 7 -6.07 -11.50 -11.53
CA LEU A 7 -6.88 -10.41 -12.07
C LEU A 7 -6.66 -10.23 -13.57
N SER A 8 -7.72 -10.47 -14.36
CA SER A 8 -7.75 -10.13 -15.78
C SER A 8 -7.67 -8.62 -15.99
N ARG A 9 -7.23 -8.20 -17.20
CA ARG A 9 -7.17 -6.78 -17.56
C ARG A 9 -8.51 -6.05 -17.38
N ILE A 10 -9.61 -6.72 -17.72
CA ILE A 10 -10.96 -6.16 -17.57
C ILE A 10 -11.28 -5.94 -16.09
N GLU A 11 -11.01 -6.93 -15.23
CA GLU A 11 -11.31 -6.80 -13.80
C GLU A 11 -10.51 -5.67 -13.13
N ARG A 12 -9.29 -5.42 -13.59
CA ARG A 12 -8.41 -4.35 -13.10
C ARG A 12 -8.97 -2.96 -13.40
N GLU A 13 -9.48 -2.74 -14.61
CA GLU A 13 -9.95 -1.44 -15.10
C GLU A 13 -11.42 -1.13 -14.69
N VAL A 14 -12.17 -2.12 -14.18
CA VAL A 14 -13.56 -1.91 -13.77
C VAL A 14 -13.67 -1.21 -12.41
N SER A 15 -14.66 -0.32 -12.29
CA SER A 15 -15.01 0.37 -11.04
C SER A 15 -15.22 -0.59 -9.88
N ILE A 16 -14.72 -0.21 -8.70
CA ILE A 16 -14.76 -1.06 -7.50
C ILE A 16 -16.18 -1.47 -7.09
N SER A 17 -17.21 -0.67 -7.40
CA SER A 17 -18.61 -0.94 -7.04
C SER A 17 -19.36 -1.77 -8.10
N ILE A 18 -18.78 -1.91 -9.29
CA ILE A 18 -19.35 -2.69 -10.39
C ILE A 18 -18.71 -4.06 -10.50
N ASN A 19 -17.43 -4.19 -10.16
CA ASN A 19 -16.71 -5.45 -10.24
C ASN A 19 -17.34 -6.51 -9.31
N ARG A 20 -17.79 -7.63 -9.89
CA ARG A 20 -18.46 -8.73 -9.19
C ARG A 20 -17.57 -9.93 -8.90
N ARG A 21 -16.39 -10.00 -9.52
CA ARG A 21 -15.52 -11.19 -9.48
C ARG A 21 -14.45 -11.08 -8.42
N VAL A 22 -14.11 -9.85 -8.04
CA VAL A 22 -13.03 -9.57 -7.10
C VAL A 22 -13.62 -9.20 -5.74
N ASP A 23 -13.30 -10.03 -4.74
CA ASP A 23 -13.60 -9.77 -3.34
C ASP A 23 -12.51 -8.85 -2.75
N LEU A 24 -12.73 -7.55 -2.89
CA LEU A 24 -11.78 -6.52 -2.44
C LEU A 24 -11.72 -6.43 -0.91
N ALA A 25 -12.85 -6.63 -0.22
CA ALA A 25 -12.90 -6.65 1.24
C ALA A 25 -12.01 -7.74 1.81
N LYS A 26 -12.19 -8.98 1.31
CA LYS A 26 -11.39 -10.12 1.72
C LYS A 26 -9.93 -9.96 1.36
N THR A 27 -9.64 -9.39 0.18
CA THR A 27 -8.27 -9.06 -0.22
C THR A 27 -7.62 -8.07 0.77
N ALA A 28 -8.32 -6.99 1.14
CA ALA A 28 -7.81 -5.99 2.09
C ALA A 28 -7.60 -6.55 3.51
N ILE A 29 -8.47 -7.45 3.97
CA ILE A 29 -8.31 -8.13 5.26
C ILE A 29 -7.16 -9.14 5.22
N TYR A 30 -6.96 -9.87 4.11
CA TYR A 30 -5.77 -10.73 3.96
C TYR A 30 -4.47 -9.95 3.96
N ILE A 31 -4.41 -8.78 3.29
CA ILE A 31 -3.25 -7.89 3.38
C ILE A 31 -3.00 -7.51 4.85
N SER A 32 -4.06 -7.15 5.58
CA SER A 32 -3.97 -6.85 7.01
C SER A 32 -3.46 -8.03 7.84
N ALA A 33 -3.93 -9.25 7.56
CA ALA A 33 -3.57 -10.46 8.29
C ALA A 33 -2.11 -10.86 8.03
N GLU A 34 -1.66 -10.80 6.78
CA GLU A 34 -0.25 -11.02 6.40
C GLU A 34 0.66 -9.99 7.09
N ASP A 35 0.29 -8.71 7.08
CA ASP A 35 1.06 -7.65 7.74
C ASP A 35 1.06 -7.78 9.26
N PHE A 36 -0.06 -8.18 9.86
CA PHE A 36 -0.15 -8.47 11.30
C PHE A 36 0.76 -9.64 11.69
N ALA A 37 0.86 -10.68 10.86
CA ALA A 37 1.77 -11.80 11.08
C ALA A 37 3.24 -11.37 10.96
N LEU A 38 3.56 -10.38 10.13
CA LEU A 38 4.90 -9.78 10.09
C LEU A 38 5.17 -8.97 11.37
N MET A 39 4.22 -8.16 11.82
CA MET A 39 4.38 -7.30 13.00
C MET A 39 4.44 -8.07 14.32
N SER A 40 3.56 -9.06 14.50
CA SER A 40 3.44 -9.78 15.76
C SER A 40 4.47 -10.91 15.86
N GLN A 41 5.11 -11.03 17.02
CA GLN A 41 5.85 -12.26 17.38
C GLN A 41 4.90 -13.38 17.84
N SER A 42 3.59 -13.14 17.76
CA SER A 42 2.55 -14.06 18.17
C SER A 42 2.17 -14.95 16.99
N SER A 43 1.94 -16.23 17.27
CA SER A 43 1.39 -17.19 16.30
C SER A 43 -0.11 -16.99 16.02
N LEU A 44 -0.76 -16.01 16.66
CA LEU A 44 -2.18 -15.76 16.48
C LEU A 44 -2.43 -14.96 15.19
N ALA A 45 -2.98 -15.62 14.18
CA ALA A 45 -3.40 -14.97 12.95
C ALA A 45 -4.59 -14.02 13.19
N LEU A 46 -4.62 -12.91 12.46
CA LEU A 46 -5.80 -12.03 12.41
C LEU A 46 -6.99 -12.84 11.86
N PRO A 47 -8.13 -12.92 12.57
CA PRO A 47 -9.24 -13.74 12.14
C PRO A 47 -10.00 -13.05 11.00
N VAL A 48 -9.84 -13.57 9.77
CA VAL A 48 -10.40 -12.95 8.55
C VAL A 48 -11.93 -12.98 8.55
N ASP A 49 -12.53 -14.13 8.83
CA ASP A 49 -13.98 -14.34 8.69
C ASP A 49 -14.82 -13.42 9.60
N PRO A 50 -14.48 -13.19 10.89
CA PRO A 50 -15.20 -12.25 11.74
C PRO A 50 -15.22 -10.81 11.20
N PHE A 51 -14.18 -10.35 10.50
CA PHE A 51 -14.19 -9.01 9.91
C PHE A 51 -15.03 -8.94 8.63
N ILE A 52 -15.15 -10.04 7.89
CA ILE A 52 -16.09 -10.15 6.77
C ILE A 52 -17.53 -10.17 7.29
N GLU A 53 -17.81 -10.94 8.34
CA GLU A 53 -19.11 -10.96 9.01
C GLU A 53 -19.48 -9.56 9.54
N ARG A 54 -18.52 -8.82 10.11
CA ARG A 54 -18.76 -7.44 10.57
C ARG A 54 -19.14 -6.49 9.44
N LEU A 55 -18.55 -6.63 8.26
CA LEU A 55 -18.92 -5.84 7.07
C LEU A 55 -20.33 -6.22 6.57
N PHE A 56 -20.67 -7.50 6.64
CA PHE A 56 -22.01 -7.99 6.34
C PHE A 56 -23.05 -7.46 7.34
N ASP A 57 -22.75 -7.49 8.64
CA ASP A 57 -23.61 -6.96 9.70
C ASP A 57 -23.86 -5.46 9.51
N LEU A 58 -22.83 -4.69 9.15
CA LEU A 58 -22.97 -3.28 8.80
C LEU A 58 -23.96 -3.07 7.64
N THR A 59 -23.93 -3.96 6.65
CA THR A 59 -24.87 -3.94 5.52
C THR A 59 -26.30 -4.30 5.96
N MET A 60 -26.44 -5.31 6.82
CA MET A 60 -27.73 -5.71 7.39
C MET A 60 -28.35 -4.60 8.22
N GLU A 61 -27.55 -3.87 9.01
CA GLU A 61 -27.99 -2.70 9.76
C GLU A 61 -28.48 -1.59 8.84
N PHE A 62 -27.77 -1.31 7.74
CA PHE A 62 -28.25 -0.37 6.73
C PHE A 62 -29.62 -0.78 6.17
N CYS A 63 -29.80 -2.06 5.85
CA CYS A 63 -31.07 -2.57 5.32
C CYS A 63 -32.23 -2.46 6.33
N ARG A 64 -31.97 -2.71 7.61
CA ARG A 64 -32.96 -2.58 8.70
C ARG A 64 -33.47 -1.15 8.89
N SER A 65 -32.72 -0.14 8.44
CA SER A 65 -33.18 1.26 8.47
C SER A 65 -34.42 1.51 7.60
N GLY A 66 -34.82 0.57 6.73
CA GLY A 66 -36.03 0.63 5.91
C GLY A 66 -35.96 1.62 4.75
N LYS A 67 -34.86 2.38 4.63
CA LYS A 67 -34.65 3.43 3.61
C LYS A 67 -34.38 2.87 2.21
N VAL A 68 -34.19 1.55 2.08
CA VAL A 68 -33.78 0.89 0.83
C VAL A 68 -34.96 0.61 -0.10
N LEU A 69 -36.17 0.37 0.42
CA LEU A 69 -37.19 -0.38 -0.33
C LEU A 69 -38.03 0.44 -1.34
N ARG A 70 -37.91 1.78 -1.39
CA ARG A 70 -38.68 2.65 -2.33
C ARG A 70 -37.99 3.97 -2.68
N ALA A 71 -36.68 4.06 -2.48
CA ALA A 71 -35.94 5.31 -2.71
C ALA A 71 -35.57 5.47 -4.19
N SER A 72 -35.55 6.70 -4.71
CA SER A 72 -34.86 6.98 -5.97
C SER A 72 -33.37 6.62 -5.83
N PRO A 73 -32.63 6.40 -6.93
CA PRO A 73 -31.19 6.13 -6.87
C PRO A 73 -30.43 7.12 -5.99
N GLU A 74 -30.75 8.41 -6.09
CA GLU A 74 -30.12 9.48 -5.31
C GLU A 74 -30.50 9.44 -3.84
N ALA A 75 -31.77 9.17 -3.54
CA ALA A 75 -32.24 9.06 -2.17
C ALA A 75 -31.62 7.85 -1.45
N LEU A 76 -31.40 6.74 -2.16
CA LEU A 76 -30.71 5.57 -1.62
C LEU A 76 -29.24 5.88 -1.33
N LEU A 77 -28.54 6.51 -2.28
CA LEU A 77 -27.11 6.85 -2.15
C LEU A 77 -26.88 7.93 -1.08
N ASP A 78 -27.77 8.91 -0.98
CA ASP A 78 -27.77 9.92 0.10
C ASP A 78 -28.06 9.28 1.46
N SER A 79 -28.99 8.32 1.52
CA SER A 79 -29.27 7.54 2.72
C SER A 79 -28.04 6.73 3.15
N LEU A 80 -27.34 6.07 2.22
CA LEU A 80 -26.12 5.33 2.52
C LEU A 80 -25.00 6.24 3.01
N TYR A 81 -24.84 7.41 2.38
CA TYR A 81 -23.89 8.44 2.83
C TYR A 81 -24.19 8.87 4.27
N LYS A 82 -25.44 9.21 4.59
CA LYS A 82 -25.86 9.59 5.96
C LYS A 82 -25.69 8.45 6.94
N PHE A 83 -26.03 7.22 6.55
CA PHE A 83 -25.84 6.05 7.40
C PHE A 83 -24.37 5.86 7.78
N LEU A 84 -23.45 5.86 6.80
CA LEU A 84 -22.03 5.64 7.07
C LEU A 84 -21.41 6.80 7.87
N TYR A 85 -21.62 8.04 7.43
CA TYR A 85 -20.83 9.16 7.93
C TYR A 85 -21.52 9.98 9.04
N VAL A 86 -22.83 9.81 9.22
CA VAL A 86 -23.58 10.53 10.27
C VAL A 86 -24.08 9.55 11.35
N GLU A 87 -24.71 8.45 10.96
CA GLU A 87 -25.27 7.49 11.94
C GLU A 87 -24.20 6.55 12.51
N LYS A 88 -23.27 6.09 11.66
CA LYS A 88 -22.15 5.22 12.04
C LYS A 88 -20.85 5.95 12.29
N ASP A 89 -20.86 7.28 12.15
CA ASP A 89 -19.71 8.17 12.45
C ASP A 89 -18.39 7.67 11.86
N PHE A 90 -18.42 7.12 10.63
CA PHE A 90 -17.18 6.82 9.93
C PHE A 90 -16.49 8.14 9.55
N GLN A 91 -15.23 8.28 9.95
CA GLN A 91 -14.45 9.49 9.74
C GLN A 91 -13.24 9.23 8.86
N ARG A 92 -12.94 10.21 8.00
CA ARG A 92 -11.69 10.20 7.25
C ARG A 92 -10.55 10.63 8.17
N SER A 93 -9.59 9.73 8.36
CA SER A 93 -8.37 10.06 9.07
C SER A 93 -7.46 10.92 8.20
N ASN A 94 -6.97 12.03 8.75
CA ASN A 94 -5.92 12.81 8.11
C ASN A 94 -4.60 12.04 8.23
N VAL A 95 -4.19 11.39 7.14
CA VAL A 95 -2.94 10.61 6.98
C VAL A 95 -1.68 11.41 7.38
N ILE A 96 -1.79 12.73 7.52
CA ILE A 96 -0.71 13.62 8.01
C ILE A 96 -0.29 13.24 9.44
N SER A 97 -1.20 12.74 10.28
CA SER A 97 -0.88 12.17 11.59
C SER A 97 -0.36 10.73 11.43
N ARG A 98 0.85 10.58 10.89
CA ARG A 98 1.56 9.31 10.62
C ARG A 98 1.94 8.50 11.88
N LEU A 99 1.26 8.73 13.00
CA LEU A 99 1.53 8.07 14.28
C LEU A 99 0.91 6.68 14.36
N GLU A 100 -0.21 6.44 13.68
CA GLU A 100 -0.99 5.20 13.79
C GLU A 100 -1.39 4.64 12.41
N PRO A 101 -1.01 3.39 12.06
CA PRO A 101 -1.32 2.80 10.76
C PRO A 101 -2.75 2.27 10.65
N HIS A 102 -3.53 2.29 11.75
CA HIS A 102 -4.91 1.81 11.83
C HIS A 102 -5.81 2.25 10.65
N PRO A 103 -5.78 3.52 10.19
CA PRO A 103 -6.65 3.96 9.09
C PRO A 103 -6.35 3.29 7.73
N LEU A 104 -5.22 2.59 7.61
CA LEU A 104 -4.77 1.93 6.39
C LEU A 104 -5.24 0.48 6.27
N TYR A 105 -5.86 -0.08 7.31
CA TYR A 105 -6.25 -1.49 7.35
C TYR A 105 -7.74 -1.66 7.61
N LEU A 106 -8.44 -2.39 6.74
CA LEU A 106 -9.89 -2.52 6.77
C LEU A 106 -10.42 -3.02 8.14
N HIS A 107 -9.77 -4.01 8.74
CA HIS A 107 -10.18 -4.56 10.04
C HIS A 107 -10.17 -3.50 11.16
N ALA A 108 -9.18 -2.60 11.15
CA ALA A 108 -9.05 -1.52 12.10
C ALA A 108 -10.06 -0.40 11.79
N VAL A 109 -10.28 -0.07 10.52
CA VAL A 109 -11.32 0.90 10.12
C VAL A 109 -12.71 0.46 10.55
N LEU A 110 -13.05 -0.82 10.39
CA LEU A 110 -14.31 -1.38 10.86
C LEU A 110 -14.46 -1.32 12.40
N THR A 111 -13.34 -1.34 13.12
CA THR A 111 -13.30 -1.33 14.59
C THR A 111 -13.38 0.08 15.17
N TYR A 112 -12.56 0.99 14.65
CA TYR A 112 -12.39 2.35 15.17
C TYR A 112 -13.18 3.40 14.39
N GLN A 113 -13.86 3.02 13.31
CA GLN A 113 -14.64 3.90 12.44
C GLN A 113 -13.82 5.07 11.87
N SER A 114 -12.49 4.95 11.83
CA SER A 114 -11.59 5.97 11.31
C SER A 114 -10.68 5.36 10.25
N GLY A 115 -10.75 5.85 9.02
CA GLY A 115 -10.11 5.24 7.86
C GLY A 115 -9.58 6.20 6.82
N SER A 116 -8.68 5.72 5.96
CA SER A 116 -8.30 6.43 4.74
C SER A 116 -9.48 6.55 3.78
N ALA A 117 -9.44 7.51 2.86
CA ALA A 117 -10.49 7.65 1.83
C ALA A 117 -10.67 6.35 1.02
N TYR A 118 -9.58 5.61 0.77
CA TYR A 118 -9.62 4.33 0.05
C TYR A 118 -10.35 3.25 0.84
N MET A 119 -10.10 3.13 2.15
CA MET A 119 -10.80 2.16 3.00
C MET A 119 -12.28 2.50 3.17
N LEU A 120 -12.61 3.79 3.27
CA LEU A 120 -14.01 4.25 3.30
C LEU A 120 -14.72 3.99 1.97
N ALA A 121 -14.04 4.19 0.83
CA ALA A 121 -14.58 3.89 -0.50
C ALA A 121 -14.81 2.38 -0.67
N LEU A 122 -13.90 1.55 -0.14
CA LEU A 122 -14.05 0.11 -0.13
C LEU A 122 -15.30 -0.30 0.66
N ILE A 123 -15.46 0.13 1.91
CA ILE A 123 -16.65 -0.16 2.74
C ILE A 123 -17.93 0.26 2.01
N TYR A 124 -17.96 1.47 1.46
CA TYR A 124 -19.11 1.98 0.69
C TYR A 124 -19.43 1.06 -0.50
N SER A 125 -18.41 0.63 -1.24
CA SER A 125 -18.58 -0.23 -2.42
C SER A 125 -19.12 -1.61 -2.07
N GLU A 126 -18.70 -2.17 -0.94
CA GLU A 126 -19.08 -3.53 -0.54
C GLU A 126 -20.53 -3.58 -0.10
N ILE A 127 -21.03 -2.55 0.59
CA ILE A 127 -22.46 -2.40 0.89
C ILE A 127 -23.26 -2.36 -0.42
N LEU A 128 -22.84 -1.55 -1.40
CA LEU A 128 -23.52 -1.49 -2.70
C LEU A 128 -23.50 -2.84 -3.44
N LYS A 129 -22.38 -3.56 -3.42
CA LYS A 129 -22.29 -4.89 -4.05
C LYS A 129 -23.27 -5.89 -3.42
N VAL A 130 -23.37 -5.90 -2.09
CA VAL A 130 -24.29 -6.79 -1.38
C VAL A 130 -25.76 -6.43 -1.68
N LEU A 131 -26.10 -5.14 -1.68
CA LEU A 131 -27.46 -4.69 -2.05
C LEU A 131 -27.82 -5.11 -3.49
N ARG A 132 -26.88 -4.99 -4.41
CA ARG A 132 -27.04 -5.47 -5.79
C ARG A 132 -27.18 -6.99 -5.85
N PHE A 133 -26.39 -7.73 -5.09
CA PHE A 133 -26.47 -9.18 -5.02
C PHE A 133 -27.86 -9.64 -4.56
N TRP A 134 -28.47 -8.92 -3.62
CA TRP A 134 -29.85 -9.15 -3.17
C TRP A 134 -30.93 -8.58 -4.10
N SER A 135 -30.56 -8.05 -5.27
CA SER A 135 -31.49 -7.42 -6.22
C SER A 135 -32.26 -6.23 -5.62
N LEU A 136 -31.67 -5.55 -4.63
CA LEU A 136 -32.16 -4.29 -4.05
C LEU A 136 -31.61 -3.06 -4.78
N LEU A 137 -30.67 -3.25 -5.71
CA LEU A 137 -30.18 -2.22 -6.64
C LEU A 137 -30.40 -2.68 -8.08
N ASP A 138 -31.27 -1.97 -8.80
CA ASP A 138 -31.60 -2.18 -10.21
C ASP A 138 -30.82 -1.26 -11.16
N PHE A 139 -29.89 -0.46 -10.63
CA PHE A 139 -29.07 0.49 -11.37
C PHE A 139 -27.57 0.34 -11.15
N ASP A 140 -26.79 0.96 -12.05
CA ASP A 140 -25.34 1.06 -11.92
C ASP A 140 -24.89 2.24 -11.06
N CYS A 141 -24.09 1.95 -10.04
CA CYS A 141 -23.46 2.93 -9.17
C CYS A 141 -21.96 2.98 -9.46
N GLU A 142 -21.38 4.16 -9.32
CA GLU A 142 -19.95 4.36 -9.20
C GLU A 142 -19.67 5.18 -7.93
N ILE A 143 -18.41 5.15 -7.47
CA ILE A 143 -18.00 5.91 -6.29
C ILE A 143 -17.11 7.04 -6.76
N PHE A 144 -17.54 8.26 -6.45
CA PHE A 144 -16.75 9.45 -6.60
C PHE A 144 -15.69 9.46 -5.50
N PHE A 145 -14.42 9.39 -5.91
CA PHE A 145 -13.29 9.46 -4.99
C PHE A 145 -12.83 10.92 -4.77
N PRO A 146 -12.78 11.39 -3.50
CA PRO A 146 -12.35 12.74 -3.18
C PRO A 146 -10.82 12.85 -3.20
N HIS A 147 -10.29 13.71 -4.09
CA HIS A 147 -8.85 14.02 -4.15
C HIS A 147 -8.42 15.12 -3.19
N ASP A 148 -9.36 15.79 -2.53
CA ASP A 148 -9.07 16.77 -1.48
C ASP A 148 -8.75 16.07 -0.14
N ARG A 149 -8.41 16.83 0.91
CA ARG A 149 -7.97 16.29 2.20
C ARG A 149 -9.11 15.80 3.10
N TYR A 150 -10.32 16.35 2.93
CA TYR A 150 -11.42 16.17 3.89
C TYR A 150 -12.64 15.50 3.27
N GLY A 151 -12.74 15.46 1.95
CA GLY A 151 -13.85 14.87 1.23
C GLY A 151 -14.03 13.41 1.57
N LEU A 152 -15.29 12.97 1.55
CA LEU A 152 -15.69 11.61 1.81
C LEU A 152 -16.12 10.95 0.50
N PRO A 153 -15.79 9.66 0.30
CA PRO A 153 -16.28 8.89 -0.84
C PRO A 153 -17.80 8.93 -0.93
N ARG A 154 -18.33 9.09 -2.14
CA ARG A 154 -19.78 9.18 -2.33
C ARG A 154 -20.21 8.39 -3.57
N GLY A 155 -21.25 7.59 -3.42
CA GLY A 155 -21.86 6.91 -4.56
C GLY A 155 -22.67 7.88 -5.44
N TYR A 156 -22.64 7.65 -6.75
CA TYR A 156 -23.50 8.32 -7.71
C TYR A 156 -24.02 7.34 -8.75
N HIS A 157 -25.12 7.69 -9.40
CA HIS A 157 -25.72 6.90 -10.47
C HIS A 157 -24.89 7.00 -11.75
N LYS A 158 -24.41 5.88 -12.28
CA LYS A 158 -23.50 5.82 -13.42
C LYS A 158 -24.05 6.54 -14.66
N GLN A 159 -25.35 6.44 -14.96
CA GLN A 159 -25.90 7.12 -16.15
C GLN A 159 -25.84 8.66 -16.05
N LYS A 160 -25.57 9.21 -14.87
CA LYS A 160 -25.37 10.65 -14.65
C LYS A 160 -23.89 11.05 -14.66
N SER A 161 -22.97 10.13 -14.94
CA SER A 161 -21.53 10.42 -15.02
C SER A 161 -21.26 11.43 -16.14
N ALA A 162 -20.53 12.49 -15.82
CA ALA A 162 -19.95 13.39 -16.80
C ALA A 162 -18.52 12.95 -17.16
N GLU A 163 -18.00 13.42 -18.30
CA GLU A 163 -16.60 13.15 -18.66
C GLU A 163 -15.61 13.66 -17.60
N SER A 164 -15.97 14.74 -16.89
CA SER A 164 -15.21 15.29 -15.76
C SER A 164 -15.08 14.35 -14.56
N ASP A 165 -15.92 13.32 -14.46
CA ASP A 165 -15.96 12.42 -13.29
C ASP A 165 -14.98 11.25 -13.43
N HIS A 166 -14.53 10.93 -14.65
CA HIS A 166 -13.55 9.86 -14.91
C HIS A 166 -12.32 9.87 -14.00
N PRO A 167 -11.63 11.00 -13.75
CA PRO A 167 -10.48 11.01 -12.86
C PRO A 167 -10.82 10.61 -11.41
N HIS A 168 -12.09 10.70 -11.02
CA HIS A 168 -12.59 10.35 -9.68
C HIS A 168 -13.11 8.92 -9.58
N ILE A 169 -13.13 8.15 -10.68
CA ILE A 169 -13.58 6.76 -10.67
C ILE A 169 -12.47 5.88 -10.10
N LEU A 170 -12.76 5.25 -8.95
CA LEU A 170 -11.85 4.28 -8.37
C LEU A 170 -12.04 2.89 -9.01
N THR A 171 -10.97 2.34 -9.57
CA THR A 171 -10.92 1.00 -10.16
C THR A 171 -10.33 0.00 -9.18
N VAL A 172 -10.49 -1.31 -9.44
CA VAL A 172 -9.84 -2.37 -8.65
C VAL A 172 -8.33 -2.15 -8.58
N GLN A 173 -7.72 -1.85 -9.72
CA GLN A 173 -6.29 -1.63 -9.84
C GLN A 173 -5.84 -0.42 -9.01
N THR A 174 -6.47 0.74 -9.20
CA THR A 174 -6.08 1.96 -8.48
C THR A 174 -6.35 1.87 -6.98
N LEU A 175 -7.43 1.21 -6.53
CA LEU A 175 -7.67 0.98 -5.11
C LEU A 175 -6.55 0.14 -4.48
N LEU A 176 -6.19 -1.00 -5.08
CA LEU A 176 -5.19 -1.90 -4.52
C LEU A 176 -3.80 -1.25 -4.50
N GLU A 177 -3.44 -0.54 -5.56
CA GLU A 177 -2.19 0.24 -5.61
C GLU A 177 -2.12 1.26 -4.49
N GLU A 178 -3.17 2.05 -4.31
CA GLU A 178 -3.15 3.13 -3.33
C GLU A 178 -3.19 2.61 -1.90
N ILE A 179 -3.89 1.51 -1.62
CA ILE A 179 -3.79 0.81 -0.33
C ILE A 179 -2.33 0.42 -0.06
N LEU A 180 -1.67 -0.23 -1.02
CA LEU A 180 -0.31 -0.72 -0.84
C LEU A 180 0.74 0.39 -0.81
N LYS A 181 0.60 1.45 -1.62
CA LYS A 181 1.45 2.64 -1.56
C LYS A 181 1.34 3.34 -0.21
N ASN A 182 0.13 3.50 0.32
CA ASN A 182 -0.07 4.09 1.65
C ASN A 182 0.61 3.24 2.73
N VAL A 183 0.52 1.91 2.67
CA VAL A 183 1.24 1.00 3.58
C VAL A 183 2.75 1.15 3.41
N LYS A 184 3.27 1.10 2.18
CA LYS A 184 4.69 1.30 1.86
C LYS A 184 5.22 2.61 2.42
N GLU A 185 4.53 3.73 2.18
CA GLU A 185 4.91 5.04 2.69
C GLU A 185 4.84 5.11 4.23
N ALA A 186 3.79 4.54 4.83
CA ALA A 186 3.60 4.55 6.26
C ALA A 186 4.66 3.72 7.00
N PHE A 187 5.22 2.68 6.37
CA PHE A 187 6.24 1.84 7.00
C PHE A 187 7.66 2.07 6.45
N TRP A 188 7.86 2.98 5.50
CA TRP A 188 9.18 3.28 4.97
C TRP A 188 10.15 3.73 6.08
N PRO A 189 11.27 3.01 6.33
CA PRO A 189 12.16 3.30 7.45
C PRO A 189 12.94 4.62 7.33
N PHE A 190 13.13 5.11 6.10
CA PHE A 190 13.97 6.25 5.80
C PHE A 190 13.12 7.53 5.68
N ARG A 191 12.73 8.08 6.83
CA ARG A 191 11.80 9.23 6.92
C ARG A 191 12.46 10.61 6.82
N HIS A 192 13.78 10.68 6.65
CA HIS A 192 14.49 11.95 6.50
C HIS A 192 14.15 12.62 5.16
N ASP A 193 14.28 13.95 5.12
CA ASP A 193 14.16 14.76 3.90
C ASP A 193 12.91 14.45 3.03
N GLN A 194 11.78 15.04 3.43
CA GLN A 194 10.49 14.82 2.74
C GLN A 194 10.46 15.32 1.29
N THR A 195 11.47 16.10 0.85
CA THR A 195 11.57 16.61 -0.52
C THR A 195 12.09 15.56 -1.50
N LYS A 196 12.78 14.52 -1.00
CA LYS A 196 13.31 13.41 -1.79
C LYS A 196 12.28 12.29 -1.94
N SER A 197 12.41 11.48 -2.99
CA SER A 197 11.64 10.24 -3.12
C SER A 197 12.07 9.19 -2.09
N LEU A 198 11.21 8.19 -1.84
CA LEU A 198 11.49 7.09 -0.92
C LEU A 198 12.81 6.37 -1.27
N PHE A 199 13.00 6.10 -2.57
CA PHE A 199 14.22 5.52 -3.12
C PHE A 199 15.48 6.32 -2.77
N LEU A 200 15.47 7.63 -3.05
CA LEU A 200 16.61 8.51 -2.78
C LEU A 200 16.96 8.54 -1.30
N ARG A 201 15.96 8.57 -0.41
CA ARG A 201 16.18 8.51 1.04
C ARG A 201 16.85 7.19 1.45
N ALA A 202 16.41 6.07 0.87
CA ALA A 202 16.99 4.77 1.19
C ALA A 202 18.42 4.62 0.63
N VAL A 203 18.70 5.08 -0.59
CA VAL A 203 20.05 5.07 -1.17
C VAL A 203 20.97 6.03 -0.41
N HIS A 204 20.48 7.20 -0.01
CA HIS A 204 21.24 8.14 0.81
C HIS A 204 21.71 7.49 2.11
N ALA A 205 20.84 6.72 2.78
CA ALA A 205 21.21 5.95 3.96
C ALA A 205 22.30 4.90 3.69
N VAL A 206 22.37 4.32 2.48
CA VAL A 206 23.48 3.46 2.05
C VAL A 206 24.78 4.27 1.88
N LEU A 207 24.72 5.41 1.21
CA LEU A 207 25.93 6.18 0.89
C LEU A 207 26.54 6.88 2.12
N CYS A 208 25.74 7.19 3.13
CA CYS A 208 26.21 7.77 4.39
C CYS A 208 27.09 6.82 5.23
N THR A 209 27.11 5.51 4.95
CA THR A 209 27.98 4.57 5.68
C THR A 209 29.42 4.61 5.17
N ASP A 210 29.64 4.96 3.90
CA ASP A 210 30.96 4.96 3.26
C ASP A 210 31.73 6.29 3.44
N ARG A 211 31.06 7.41 3.76
CA ARG A 211 31.68 8.73 3.83
C ARG A 211 32.01 9.17 5.26
N SER A 212 33.30 9.09 5.61
CA SER A 212 33.89 9.85 6.72
C SER A 212 34.11 11.34 6.39
N ASN A 213 34.09 11.73 5.10
CA ASN A 213 34.48 13.07 4.66
C ASN A 213 33.64 13.56 3.47
N VAL A 214 32.50 14.21 3.69
CA VAL A 214 32.01 15.34 2.83
C VAL A 214 31.11 16.24 3.67
N VAL A 215 31.41 17.54 3.58
CA VAL A 215 30.75 18.69 4.21
C VAL A 215 29.57 19.16 3.33
N GLU A 216 28.60 19.84 3.97
CA GLU A 216 27.32 20.38 3.45
C GLU A 216 26.09 19.44 3.42
N GLU A 217 25.93 18.60 4.44
CA GLU A 217 24.59 18.14 4.81
C GLU A 217 24.24 18.64 6.21
N SER A 218 22.99 19.09 6.40
CA SER A 218 22.51 19.46 7.73
C SER A 218 22.74 18.27 8.67
N GLY A 219 23.49 18.49 9.76
CA GLY A 219 23.89 17.40 10.67
C GLY A 219 22.73 16.55 11.17
N PHE A 220 21.52 17.12 11.22
CA PHE A 220 20.28 16.43 11.57
C PHE A 220 19.87 15.32 10.58
N GLN A 221 20.03 15.53 9.27
CA GLN A 221 19.68 14.52 8.26
C GLN A 221 20.66 13.35 8.27
N LEU A 222 21.96 13.64 8.42
CA LEU A 222 23.02 12.64 8.51
C LEU A 222 22.86 11.74 9.75
N GLU A 223 22.56 12.31 10.92
CA GLU A 223 22.29 11.55 12.14
C GLU A 223 21.00 10.72 12.06
N SER A 224 19.98 11.19 11.33
CA SER A 224 18.75 10.45 11.07
C SER A 224 18.96 9.23 10.14
N ALA A 225 19.76 9.40 9.08
CA ALA A 225 20.14 8.29 8.20
C ALA A 225 21.00 7.25 8.94
N LYS A 226 22.03 7.70 9.69
CA LYS A 226 22.90 6.83 10.49
C LYS A 226 22.15 6.11 11.60
N SER A 227 21.22 6.77 12.29
CA SER A 227 20.39 6.12 13.31
C SER A 227 19.46 5.08 12.70
N SER A 228 18.87 5.35 11.53
CA SER A 228 18.06 4.38 10.80
C SER A 228 18.84 3.13 10.44
N HIS A 229 20.06 3.29 9.92
CA HIS A 229 20.96 2.18 9.62
C HIS A 229 21.39 1.41 10.88
N ARG A 230 21.83 2.10 11.94
CA ARG A 230 22.21 1.45 13.22
C ARG A 230 21.08 0.63 13.85
N ARG A 231 19.81 1.01 13.64
CA ARG A 231 18.66 0.20 14.07
C ARG A 231 18.58 -1.11 13.29
N LEU A 232 18.79 -1.05 11.98
CA LEU A 232 18.78 -2.22 11.10
C LEU A 232 19.96 -3.15 11.43
N ASP A 233 21.17 -2.62 11.63
CA ASP A 233 22.35 -3.40 12.02
C ASP A 233 22.18 -4.14 13.35
N ARG A 234 21.42 -3.55 14.27
CA ARG A 234 21.07 -4.16 15.57
C ARG A 234 19.90 -5.14 15.49
N GLY A 235 19.44 -5.48 14.29
CA GLY A 235 18.29 -6.36 14.07
C GLY A 235 16.94 -5.75 14.46
N THR A 236 16.90 -4.44 14.78
CA THR A 236 15.66 -3.73 15.11
C THR A 236 14.96 -3.30 13.82
N LEU A 237 14.35 -4.28 13.15
CA LEU A 237 13.60 -4.10 11.91
C LEU A 237 12.24 -3.42 12.11
N THR A 238 11.83 -3.20 13.36
CA THR A 238 10.49 -2.74 13.76
C THR A 238 10.56 -1.53 14.68
N SER A 239 9.93 -0.42 14.27
CA SER A 239 9.50 0.61 15.22
C SER A 239 8.24 1.28 14.68
N LEU A 240 7.15 1.19 15.45
CA LEU A 240 5.82 1.69 15.07
C LEU A 240 5.84 3.15 14.58
N HIS A 241 6.78 3.97 15.08
CA HIS A 241 6.89 5.38 14.73
C HIS A 241 8.04 5.72 13.77
N LEU A 242 8.96 4.79 13.52
CA LEU A 242 10.17 5.03 12.72
C LEU A 242 10.22 4.21 11.42
N GLY A 243 9.22 3.35 11.19
CA GLY A 243 9.09 2.47 10.03
C GLY A 243 9.38 1.00 10.34
N ASP A 244 8.91 0.12 9.47
CA ASP A 244 9.14 -1.32 9.54
C ASP A 244 9.59 -1.82 8.16
N LEU A 245 10.84 -2.25 8.07
CA LEU A 245 11.45 -2.67 6.81
C LEU A 245 10.73 -3.88 6.21
N ARG A 246 10.19 -4.78 7.04
CA ARG A 246 9.51 -6.01 6.59
C ARG A 246 8.17 -5.69 5.97
N LEU A 247 7.43 -4.76 6.57
CA LEU A 247 6.16 -4.27 6.00
C LEU A 247 6.38 -3.47 4.72
N ALA A 248 7.40 -2.60 4.69
CA ALA A 248 7.76 -1.87 3.48
C ALA A 248 8.16 -2.81 2.33
N LEU A 249 8.95 -3.86 2.62
CA LEU A 249 9.30 -4.92 1.65
C LEU A 249 8.06 -5.65 1.14
N SER A 250 7.21 -6.12 2.05
CA SER A 250 6.00 -6.87 1.68
C SER A 250 5.04 -6.03 0.83
N ALA A 251 4.89 -4.72 1.14
CA ALA A 251 4.13 -3.81 0.31
C ALA A 251 4.74 -3.64 -1.10
N CYS A 252 6.07 -3.48 -1.21
CA CYS A 252 6.76 -3.40 -2.51
C CYS A 252 6.59 -4.69 -3.33
N GLU A 253 6.71 -5.87 -2.71
CA GLU A 253 6.49 -7.15 -3.39
C GLU A 253 5.09 -7.22 -4.00
N ARG A 254 4.05 -6.88 -3.22
CA ARG A 254 2.67 -6.88 -3.69
C ARG A 254 2.44 -5.84 -4.79
N LEU A 255 3.10 -4.68 -4.73
CA LEU A 255 3.06 -3.67 -5.80
C LEU A 255 3.75 -4.15 -7.09
N ILE A 256 4.87 -4.85 -6.99
CA ILE A 256 5.53 -5.49 -8.14
C ILE A 256 4.60 -6.53 -8.78
N LEU A 257 3.89 -7.34 -7.97
CA LEU A 257 2.92 -8.32 -8.46
C LEU A 257 1.70 -7.69 -9.15
N LEU A 258 1.33 -6.47 -8.78
CA LEU A 258 0.30 -5.70 -9.47
C LEU A 258 0.76 -5.17 -10.83
N GLU A 259 2.06 -5.20 -11.12
CA GLU A 259 2.69 -4.75 -12.37
C GLU A 259 2.36 -3.30 -12.74
N PHE A 260 2.17 -2.44 -11.73
CA PHE A 260 1.76 -1.05 -11.95
C PHE A 260 2.90 -0.14 -12.42
N ASP A 261 4.01 -0.09 -11.68
CA ASP A 261 5.13 0.81 -11.94
C ASP A 261 6.46 0.04 -11.82
N PRO A 262 7.32 0.04 -12.85
CA PRO A 262 8.64 -0.57 -12.75
C PRO A 262 9.50 0.02 -11.62
N LYS A 263 9.26 1.26 -11.17
CA LYS A 263 9.99 1.88 -10.05
C LYS A 263 9.86 1.08 -8.75
N GLU A 264 8.83 0.27 -8.60
CA GLU A 264 8.68 -0.62 -7.45
C GLU A 264 9.83 -1.65 -7.35
N LEU A 265 10.45 -2.02 -8.48
CA LEU A 265 11.62 -2.92 -8.51
C LEU A 265 12.87 -2.28 -7.88
N ARG A 266 13.15 -1.01 -8.17
CA ARG A 266 14.30 -0.31 -7.55
C ARG A 266 14.07 -0.03 -6.07
N ASP A 267 12.82 0.28 -5.69
CA ASP A 267 12.45 0.51 -4.30
C ASP A 267 12.57 -0.78 -3.49
N TYR A 268 12.11 -1.90 -4.05
CA TYR A 268 12.31 -3.22 -3.45
C TYR A 268 13.80 -3.60 -3.35
N SER A 269 14.58 -3.35 -4.42
CA SER A 269 16.02 -3.60 -4.44
C SER A 269 16.77 -2.88 -3.31
N VAL A 270 16.51 -1.59 -3.08
CA VAL A 270 17.22 -0.85 -2.02
C VAL A 270 16.81 -1.33 -0.63
N LEU A 271 15.55 -1.76 -0.43
CA LEU A 271 15.15 -2.37 0.83
C LEU A 271 15.84 -3.72 1.07
N LEU A 272 15.99 -4.55 0.03
CA LEU A 272 16.74 -5.82 0.10
C LEU A 272 18.22 -5.59 0.44
N TYR A 273 18.82 -4.52 -0.09
CA TYR A 273 20.19 -4.11 0.28
C TYR A 273 20.29 -3.89 1.79
N HIS A 274 19.35 -3.14 2.36
CA HIS A 274 19.29 -2.85 3.79
C HIS A 274 18.98 -4.09 4.66
N CYS A 275 18.45 -5.15 4.07
CA CYS A 275 18.32 -6.47 4.71
C CYS A 275 19.59 -7.35 4.61
N GLY A 276 20.65 -6.88 3.93
CA GLY A 276 21.84 -7.69 3.65
C GLY A 276 21.64 -8.75 2.56
N LEU A 277 20.52 -8.70 1.83
CA LEU A 277 20.21 -9.63 0.73
C LEU A 277 20.77 -9.10 -0.60
N TYR A 278 22.09 -8.93 -0.66
CA TYR A 278 22.76 -8.21 -1.76
C TYR A 278 22.57 -8.85 -3.14
N GLU A 279 22.61 -10.18 -3.25
CA GLU A 279 22.40 -10.87 -4.52
C GLU A 279 20.99 -10.62 -5.08
N GLN A 280 19.97 -10.70 -4.21
CA GLN A 280 18.58 -10.42 -4.59
C GLN A 280 18.38 -8.95 -4.93
N SER A 281 18.98 -8.05 -4.13
CA SER A 281 18.98 -6.62 -4.39
C SER A 281 19.53 -6.30 -5.79
N LEU A 282 20.68 -6.90 -6.15
CA LEU A 282 21.30 -6.74 -7.46
C LEU A 282 20.42 -7.30 -8.59
N HIS A 283 19.79 -8.44 -8.38
CA HIS A 283 18.87 -9.04 -9.35
C HIS A 283 17.70 -8.10 -9.67
N TYR A 284 17.00 -7.59 -8.65
CA TYR A 284 15.85 -6.69 -8.84
C TYR A 284 16.25 -5.34 -9.43
N LEU A 285 17.44 -4.83 -9.11
CA LEU A 285 17.95 -3.60 -9.72
C LEU A 285 18.24 -3.76 -11.22
N LYS A 286 18.77 -4.91 -11.63
CA LYS A 286 18.94 -5.26 -13.05
C LYS A 286 17.61 -5.36 -13.77
N LEU A 287 16.62 -6.04 -13.19
CA LEU A 287 15.26 -6.10 -13.74
C LEU A 287 14.64 -4.72 -13.95
N TYR A 288 14.87 -3.79 -13.00
CA TYR A 288 14.46 -2.41 -13.15
C TYR A 288 15.11 -1.73 -14.36
N GLN A 289 16.44 -1.86 -14.50
CA GLN A 289 17.20 -1.29 -15.61
C GLN A 289 16.74 -1.84 -16.97
N ASP A 290 16.51 -3.16 -17.06
CA ASP A 290 16.03 -3.81 -18.28
C ASP A 290 14.64 -3.28 -18.67
N ARG A 291 13.72 -3.18 -17.71
CA ARG A 291 12.37 -2.62 -17.95
C ARG A 291 12.45 -1.15 -18.36
N LYS A 292 13.26 -0.35 -17.66
CA LYS A 292 13.47 1.07 -17.98
C LYS A 292 14.06 1.26 -19.38
N GLY A 293 15.03 0.45 -19.77
CA GLY A 293 15.66 0.48 -21.09
C GLY A 293 14.72 0.05 -22.23
N SER A 294 13.79 -0.86 -21.95
CA SER A 294 12.76 -1.30 -22.90
C SER A 294 11.64 -0.26 -23.12
N SER A 295 11.36 0.59 -22.13
CA SER A 295 10.41 1.68 -22.27
C SER A 295 11.03 2.84 -23.05
N LEU A 296 10.76 2.94 -24.36
CA LEU A 296 11.16 4.04 -25.25
C LEU A 296 10.59 5.43 -24.86
N GLN A 297 9.99 5.59 -23.69
CA GLN A 297 9.55 6.89 -23.20
C GLN A 297 10.77 7.67 -22.70
N LYS A 298 11.30 8.53 -23.58
CA LYS A 298 11.96 9.77 -23.20
C LYS A 298 11.02 10.56 -22.29
N GLN A 299 11.00 10.24 -21.00
CA GLN A 299 10.46 11.16 -20.01
C GLN A 299 11.33 12.41 -20.07
N ALA A 300 10.71 13.58 -20.15
CA ALA A 300 11.41 14.85 -19.94
C ALA A 300 12.21 14.71 -18.64
N SER A 301 13.53 14.88 -18.73
CA SER A 301 14.44 14.68 -17.60
C SER A 301 14.17 15.74 -16.54
N ASN A 302 13.30 15.44 -15.60
CA ASN A 302 13.16 16.23 -14.39
C ASN A 302 14.41 16.00 -13.52
N GLU A 303 14.92 17.06 -12.87
CA GLU A 303 16.12 17.00 -12.01
C GLU A 303 16.04 15.87 -10.97
N LEU A 304 14.85 15.62 -10.41
CA LEU A 304 14.61 14.52 -9.48
C LEU A 304 14.82 13.13 -10.12
N SER A 305 14.42 12.97 -11.39
CA SER A 305 14.61 11.70 -12.12
C SER A 305 16.09 11.44 -12.41
N SER A 306 16.86 12.47 -12.76
CA SER A 306 18.30 12.33 -12.95
C SER A 306 19.03 11.96 -11.66
N LEU A 307 18.60 12.52 -10.51
CA LEU A 307 19.15 12.16 -9.21
C LEU A 307 18.83 10.70 -8.84
N GLU A 308 17.62 10.23 -9.14
CA GLU A 308 17.23 8.83 -8.94
C GLU A 308 18.05 7.87 -9.79
N ASP A 309 18.38 8.27 -11.02
CA ASP A 309 19.18 7.47 -11.93
C ASP A 309 20.63 7.35 -11.44
N GLU A 310 21.24 8.47 -11.06
CA GLU A 310 22.58 8.51 -10.47
C GLU A 310 22.64 7.71 -9.16
N ALA A 311 21.61 7.80 -8.32
CA ALA A 311 21.49 7.01 -7.10
C ALA A 311 21.40 5.50 -7.40
N GLY A 312 20.66 5.12 -8.45
CA GLY A 312 20.58 3.74 -8.92
C GLY A 312 21.92 3.20 -9.40
N GLU A 313 22.67 3.98 -10.17
CA GLU A 313 24.02 3.61 -10.62
C GLU A 313 25.00 3.44 -9.44
N LYS A 314 24.96 4.35 -8.47
CA LYS A 314 25.76 4.26 -7.24
C LYS A 314 25.46 3.01 -6.44
N LEU A 315 24.17 2.68 -6.27
CA LEU A 315 23.76 1.44 -5.60
C LEU A 315 24.25 0.20 -6.37
N MET A 316 24.13 0.21 -7.71
CA MET A 316 24.61 -0.87 -8.57
C MET A 316 26.11 -1.08 -8.44
N MET A 317 26.90 0.00 -8.48
CA MET A 317 28.35 -0.05 -8.26
C MET A 317 28.68 -0.66 -6.90
N ARG A 318 28.00 -0.23 -5.83
CA ARG A 318 28.24 -0.75 -4.48
C ARG A 318 27.92 -2.24 -4.37
N LEU A 319 26.80 -2.68 -4.92
CA LEU A 319 26.40 -4.10 -4.96
C LEU A 319 27.40 -4.97 -5.73
N ASN A 320 27.91 -4.48 -6.87
CA ASN A 320 28.94 -5.18 -7.62
C ASN A 320 30.26 -5.28 -6.85
N LEU A 321 30.68 -4.21 -6.16
CA LEU A 321 31.86 -4.25 -5.29
C LEU A 321 31.70 -5.29 -4.17
N ILE A 322 30.55 -5.31 -3.48
CA ILE A 322 30.25 -6.31 -2.44
C ILE A 322 30.28 -7.73 -3.03
N SER A 323 29.77 -7.92 -4.24
CA SER A 323 29.75 -9.23 -4.90
C SER A 323 31.15 -9.72 -5.30
N MET A 324 32.12 -8.82 -5.44
CA MET A 324 33.52 -9.15 -5.75
C MET A 324 34.36 -9.44 -4.50
N GLU A 325 33.90 -9.04 -3.31
CA GLU A 325 34.58 -9.34 -2.04
C GLU A 325 34.19 -10.76 -1.56
N GLU A 326 35.12 -11.70 -1.62
CA GLU A 326 34.94 -13.05 -1.06
C GLU A 326 34.65 -12.96 0.45
N GLY A 327 33.44 -13.39 0.87
CA GLY A 327 33.08 -13.54 2.30
C GLY A 327 31.97 -12.64 2.84
N TRP A 328 31.42 -11.71 2.05
CA TRP A 328 30.29 -10.85 2.49
C TRP A 328 28.91 -11.46 2.27
N SER A 329 28.82 -12.56 1.53
CA SER A 329 27.59 -13.32 1.30
C SER A 329 27.27 -14.23 2.49
N LYS A 330 26.99 -13.64 3.66
CA LYS A 330 26.07 -14.10 4.72
C LYS A 330 26.36 -13.38 6.04
N PRO A 331 25.36 -12.79 6.73
CA PRO A 331 25.46 -12.69 8.18
C PRO A 331 25.46 -14.11 8.75
N SER A 332 26.48 -14.45 9.54
CA SER A 332 26.62 -15.73 10.27
C SER A 332 25.66 -15.87 11.46
N HIS A 333 24.45 -15.30 11.35
CA HIS A 333 23.33 -15.51 12.26
C HIS A 333 22.23 -16.26 11.53
N SER A 334 22.42 -17.56 11.42
CA SER A 334 21.36 -18.54 11.20
C SER A 334 20.33 -18.43 12.33
N GLY A 335 19.26 -17.70 12.05
CA GLY A 335 18.07 -17.62 12.89
C GLY A 335 16.86 -17.34 12.02
N THR A 336 16.36 -18.36 11.32
CA THR A 336 14.92 -18.48 11.00
C THR A 336 14.30 -17.30 10.22
N PHE A 337 15.03 -16.68 9.27
CA PHE A 337 14.60 -15.39 8.72
C PHE A 337 13.44 -15.43 7.70
N LEU A 338 13.21 -16.51 6.94
CA LEU A 338 12.13 -16.53 5.90
C LEU A 338 11.51 -17.91 5.60
N ARG A 339 11.85 -18.97 6.36
CA ARG A 339 11.38 -20.34 6.08
C ARG A 339 10.65 -20.90 7.29
N ASN A 340 9.35 -20.67 7.35
CA ASN A 340 8.35 -21.51 8.03
C ASN A 340 6.98 -20.96 7.67
N ASN A 341 6.49 -21.29 6.47
CA ASN A 341 5.07 -21.22 6.09
C ASN A 341 4.84 -22.10 4.84
N SER A 342 5.35 -23.33 4.90
CA SER A 342 5.06 -24.36 3.92
C SER A 342 4.53 -25.58 4.66
N GLU A 343 3.24 -25.84 4.42
CA GLU A 343 2.44 -27.04 4.75
C GLU A 343 1.76 -27.10 6.13
N PRO A 344 0.42 -27.24 6.16
CA PRO A 344 -0.27 -28.01 7.18
C PRO A 344 -0.44 -29.46 6.70
N SER A 345 0.00 -30.41 7.52
CA SER A 345 -0.55 -31.77 7.55
C SER A 345 -1.73 -31.84 8.50
#